data_AF-A0A8B5WGD3-F1
#
_entry.id   AF-A0A8B5WGD3-F1
#
_cell.length_a   1.000
_cell.length_b   1.000
_cell.length_c   1.000
_cell.angle_alpha   90.00
_cell.angle_beta   90.00
_cell.angle_gamma   90.00
#
_symmetry.space_group_name_H-M   'P 1'
#
loop_
_entity.id
_entity.type
_entity.pdbx_description
1 polymer ?
#
loop_
_entity_poly.entity_id
_entity_poly.type
_entity_poly.pdbx_seq_one_letter_code
_entity_poly.pdbx_strand_id
1 'polypeptide(L)'
;MKKQIGSLFSVALMIATLALSAPASAEFEIKQWSIASGGILNSSGGDWTLSGTIGQWEATEARALSGGGWQLTGGFWGMSLEELADFLFRDRFEGQNPFSAPDQSTATASDS
;
A
#
# COMPACT_ATOMS: atom_id res chain seq x y z
N MET A 1 -26.19 -64.79 5.49
CA MET A 1 -26.89 -63.51 5.26
C MET A 1 -26.39 -62.37 6.15
N LYS A 2 -26.25 -62.56 7.48
CA LYS A 2 -25.78 -61.51 8.42
C LYS A 2 -24.37 -60.93 8.10
N LYS A 3 -23.43 -61.75 7.60
CA LYS A 3 -22.08 -61.29 7.20
C LYS A 3 -22.06 -60.39 5.94
N GLN A 4 -23.01 -60.59 5.02
CA GLN A 4 -23.11 -59.79 3.79
C GLN A 4 -23.64 -58.39 4.08
N ILE A 5 -24.57 -58.26 5.04
CA ILE A 5 -25.14 -56.97 5.46
C ILE A 5 -24.09 -56.09 6.15
N GLY A 6 -23.22 -56.68 6.98
CA GLY A 6 -22.11 -55.94 7.59
C GLY A 6 -21.08 -55.44 6.57
N SER A 7 -20.76 -56.25 5.56
CA SER A 7 -19.86 -55.84 4.49
C SER A 7 -20.44 -54.72 3.62
N LEU A 8 -21.74 -54.77 3.32
CA LEU A 8 -22.43 -53.73 2.55
C LEU A 8 -22.48 -52.41 3.33
N PHE A 9 -22.69 -52.48 4.65
CA PHE A 9 -22.71 -51.29 5.51
C PHE A 9 -21.34 -50.62 5.59
N SER A 10 -20.25 -51.39 5.71
CA SER A 10 -18.89 -50.83 5.71
C SER A 10 -18.53 -50.18 4.37
N VAL A 11 -18.92 -50.77 3.24
CA VAL A 11 -18.67 -50.19 1.91
C VAL A 11 -19.48 -48.92 1.72
N ALA A 12 -20.76 -48.91 2.13
CA ALA A 12 -21.60 -47.72 2.09
C ALA A 12 -21.03 -46.59 2.95
N LEU A 13 -20.53 -46.92 4.15
CA LEU A 13 -19.89 -45.96 5.05
C LEU A 13 -18.60 -45.37 4.44
N MET A 14 -17.80 -46.21 3.78
CA MET A 14 -16.58 -45.77 3.11
C MET A 14 -16.85 -44.87 1.90
N ILE A 15 -17.89 -45.15 1.12
CA ILE A 15 -18.30 -44.29 0.00
C ILE A 15 -18.83 -42.94 0.52
N ALA A 16 -19.61 -42.97 1.61
CA ALA A 16 -20.12 -41.76 2.23
C ALA A 16 -19.01 -40.84 2.77
N THR A 17 -17.94 -41.41 3.36
CA THR A 17 -16.80 -40.60 3.84
C THR A 17 -15.98 -40.00 2.71
N LEU A 18 -15.83 -40.70 1.58
CA LEU A 18 -15.18 -40.15 0.39
C LEU A 18 -16.00 -39.01 -0.24
N ALA A 19 -17.33 -39.14 -0.28
CA ALA A 19 -18.22 -38.12 -0.84
C ALA A 19 -18.27 -36.81 -0.02
N LEU A 20 -17.98 -36.88 1.29
CA LEU A 20 -17.90 -35.70 2.17
C LEU A 20 -16.53 -35.03 2.18
N SER A 21 -15.52 -35.60 1.51
CA SER A 21 -14.21 -34.95 1.38
C SER A 21 -14.27 -33.87 0.31
N ALA A 22 -14.66 -32.66 0.71
CA ALA A 22 -14.46 -31.50 -0.15
C ALA A 22 -12.95 -31.30 -0.37
N PRO A 23 -12.49 -31.04 -1.61
CA PRO A 23 -11.10 -30.65 -1.81
C PRO A 23 -10.87 -29.37 -1.01
N ALA A 24 -9.94 -29.42 -0.05
CA ALA A 24 -9.45 -28.22 0.59
C ALA A 24 -8.69 -27.41 -0.45
N SER A 25 -9.38 -26.56 -1.22
CA SER A 25 -8.74 -25.53 -2.02
C SER A 25 -8.29 -24.45 -1.07
N ALA A 26 -7.12 -24.64 -0.46
CA ALA A 26 -6.38 -23.49 0.03
C ALA A 26 -6.07 -22.65 -1.22
N GLU A 27 -6.83 -21.59 -1.43
CA GLU A 27 -6.45 -20.57 -2.40
C GLU A 27 -5.07 -20.09 -1.98
N PHE A 28 -4.12 -20.11 -2.92
CA PHE A 28 -2.80 -19.56 -2.66
C PHE A 28 -2.96 -18.04 -2.48
N GLU A 29 -3.10 -17.63 -1.22
CA GLU A 29 -3.34 -16.24 -0.85
C GLU A 29 -2.07 -15.65 -0.25
N ILE A 30 -1.57 -14.58 -0.86
CA ILE A 30 -0.56 -13.72 -0.23
C ILE A 30 -1.30 -12.74 0.68
N LYS A 31 -1.43 -13.10 1.95
CA LYS A 31 -2.16 -12.28 2.95
C LYS A 31 -1.48 -10.93 3.22
N GLN A 32 -0.16 -10.88 3.07
CA GLN A 32 0.63 -9.68 3.31
C GLN A 32 1.96 -9.79 2.59
N TRP A 33 2.38 -8.70 1.95
CA TRP A 33 3.72 -8.55 1.39
C TRP A 33 4.19 -7.12 1.61
N SER A 34 5.51 -6.92 1.65
CA SER A 34 6.13 -5.60 1.70
C SER A 34 7.36 -5.62 0.80
N ILE A 35 7.47 -4.64 -0.09
CA ILE A 35 8.73 -4.35 -0.78
C ILE A 35 9.54 -3.45 0.15
N ALA A 36 10.50 -4.04 0.84
CA ALA A 36 11.27 -3.37 1.91
C ALA A 36 12.39 -2.45 1.39
N SER A 37 12.60 -2.36 0.07
CA SER A 37 13.49 -1.37 -0.54
C SER A 37 13.25 -1.25 -2.04
N GLY A 38 13.25 -0.02 -2.54
CA GLY A 38 13.21 0.31 -3.96
C GLY A 38 14.60 0.53 -4.57
N GLY A 39 15.70 0.30 -3.87
CA GLY A 39 17.05 0.62 -4.34
C GLY A 39 18.06 0.84 -3.22
N ILE A 40 19.35 0.94 -3.58
CA ILE A 40 20.41 1.42 -2.69
C ILE A 40 21.13 2.57 -3.37
N LEU A 41 21.31 3.65 -2.61
CA LEU A 41 22.25 4.70 -2.95
C LEU A 41 23.57 4.37 -2.25
N ASN A 42 24.68 4.44 -2.98
CA ASN A 42 26.03 4.28 -2.45
C ASN A 42 26.36 2.88 -1.88
N SER A 43 26.01 1.81 -2.61
CA SER A 43 26.58 0.49 -2.33
C SER A 43 28.07 0.50 -2.70
N SER A 44 28.96 0.15 -1.78
CA SER A 44 30.41 0.09 -2.05
C SER A 44 30.95 -1.33 -2.05
N GLY A 45 31.89 -1.62 -2.93
CA GLY A 45 32.64 -2.88 -2.95
C GLY A 45 33.99 -2.71 -3.65
N GLY A 46 35.09 -2.84 -2.90
CA GLY A 46 36.42 -2.48 -3.39
C GLY A 46 36.49 -0.98 -3.74
N ASP A 47 37.03 -0.66 -4.91
CA ASP A 47 37.13 0.73 -5.42
C ASP A 47 35.84 1.22 -6.11
N TRP A 48 34.78 0.40 -6.14
CA TRP A 48 33.56 0.70 -6.88
C TRP A 48 32.42 1.14 -5.97
N THR A 49 31.66 2.11 -6.48
CA THR A 49 30.39 2.54 -5.90
C THR A 49 29.28 2.31 -6.91
N LEU A 50 28.16 1.76 -6.43
CA LEU A 50 26.96 1.46 -7.20
C LEU A 50 25.76 2.15 -6.54
N SER A 51 25.07 2.97 -7.32
CA SER A 51 23.79 3.55 -6.96
C SER A 51 22.75 3.07 -7.95
N GLY A 52 21.63 2.56 -7.45
CA GLY A 52 20.58 2.02 -8.29
C GLY A 52 19.25 1.94 -7.56
N THR A 53 18.18 2.24 -8.29
CA THR A 53 16.80 2.00 -7.89
C THR A 53 16.25 0.86 -8.72
N ILE A 54 15.40 0.01 -8.14
CA ILE A 54 14.45 -0.81 -8.90
C ILE A 54 13.61 0.19 -9.70
N GLY A 55 13.64 0.06 -11.02
CA GLY A 55 12.81 0.87 -11.89
C GLY A 55 11.35 0.47 -11.74
N GLN A 56 10.47 1.43 -11.45
CA GLN A 56 9.03 1.24 -11.56
C GLN A 56 8.64 1.48 -13.02
N TRP A 57 8.67 0.44 -13.85
CA TRP A 57 8.43 0.60 -15.30
C TRP A 57 7.07 1.24 -15.59
N GLU A 58 6.10 0.98 -14.71
CA GLU A 58 4.70 1.37 -14.80
C GLU A 58 4.37 2.68 -14.09
N ALA A 59 5.36 3.37 -13.51
CA ALA A 59 5.19 4.63 -12.77
C ALA A 59 4.77 5.84 -13.64
N THR A 60 4.35 5.62 -14.88
CA THR A 60 3.77 6.63 -15.74
C THR A 60 2.50 6.09 -16.35
N GLU A 61 1.51 6.97 -16.60
CA GLU A 61 0.25 6.58 -17.23
C GLU A 61 0.48 5.85 -18.57
N ALA A 62 1.46 6.32 -19.36
CA ALA A 62 1.83 5.70 -20.63
C ALA A 62 2.35 4.26 -20.51
N ARG A 63 2.72 3.82 -19.31
CA ARG A 63 3.26 2.49 -19.02
C ARG A 63 2.45 1.74 -17.96
N ALA A 64 1.23 2.17 -17.68
CA ALA A 64 0.34 1.51 -16.73
C ALA A 64 0.22 0.01 -17.02
N LEU A 65 0.32 -0.80 -15.96
CA LEU A 65 0.04 -2.23 -16.05
C LEU A 65 -1.45 -2.43 -16.30
N SER A 66 -1.80 -3.31 -17.24
CA SER A 66 -3.20 -3.68 -17.52
C SER A 66 -3.40 -5.18 -17.51
N GLY A 67 -4.57 -5.63 -17.03
CA GLY A 67 -4.92 -7.04 -16.97
C GLY A 67 -6.39 -7.24 -16.58
N GLY A 68 -7.14 -7.96 -17.40
CA GLY A 68 -8.60 -8.09 -17.23
C GLY A 68 -9.29 -6.73 -17.32
N GLY A 69 -10.09 -6.38 -16.30
CA GLY A 69 -10.75 -5.07 -16.18
C GLY A 69 -9.99 -4.05 -15.33
N TRP A 70 -8.74 -4.32 -14.97
CA TRP A 70 -7.95 -3.51 -14.04
C TRP A 70 -6.77 -2.82 -14.71
N GLN A 71 -6.45 -1.63 -14.20
CA GLN A 71 -5.27 -0.86 -14.57
C GLN A 71 -4.57 -0.41 -13.29
N LEU A 72 -3.23 -0.45 -13.30
CA LEU A 72 -2.39 -0.03 -12.18
C LEU A 72 -1.28 0.90 -12.70
N THR A 73 -1.18 2.06 -12.06
CA THR A 73 -0.09 3.03 -12.24
C THR A 73 0.49 3.32 -10.86
N GLY A 74 1.79 3.12 -10.73
CA GLY A 74 2.58 3.38 -9.56
C GLY A 74 3.25 4.74 -9.68
N GLY A 75 4.27 4.96 -8.87
CA GLY A 75 4.91 6.25 -8.76
C GLY A 75 5.57 6.42 -7.40
N PHE A 76 6.12 7.60 -7.18
CA PHE A 76 6.53 8.03 -5.86
C PHE A 76 5.40 8.86 -5.25
N TRP A 77 5.31 8.85 -3.92
CA TRP A 77 4.54 9.85 -3.19
C TRP A 77 5.29 11.19 -3.30
N GLY A 78 5.14 11.86 -4.43
CA GLY A 78 5.67 13.21 -4.64
C GLY A 78 4.64 14.22 -4.18
N MET A 79 4.73 14.68 -2.94
CA MET A 79 4.30 16.05 -2.67
C MET A 79 5.35 16.96 -3.30
N SER A 80 4.97 18.00 -4.01
CA SER A 80 5.93 19.07 -4.33
C SER A 80 6.55 19.60 -3.03
N LEU A 81 7.77 20.13 -3.08
CA LEU A 81 8.39 20.73 -1.89
C LEU A 81 7.50 21.82 -1.28
N GLU A 82 6.73 22.53 -2.11
CA GLU A 82 5.74 23.52 -1.67
C GLU A 82 4.51 22.89 -1.02
N GLU A 83 3.94 21.81 -1.57
CA GLU A 83 2.83 21.09 -0.94
C GLU A 83 3.26 20.37 0.35
N LEU A 84 4.49 19.85 0.39
CA LEU A 84 5.07 19.25 1.59
C LEU A 84 5.31 20.31 2.66
N ALA A 85 5.83 21.49 2.28
CA ALA A 85 6.01 22.60 3.21
C ALA A 85 4.66 23.06 3.79
N ASP A 86 3.66 23.32 2.96
CA ASP A 86 2.31 23.69 3.41
C ASP A 86 1.69 22.62 4.32
N PHE A 87 1.83 21.33 3.99
CA PHE A 87 1.31 20.24 4.83
C PHE A 87 2.08 20.06 6.15
N LEU A 88 3.40 20.26 6.14
CA LEU A 88 4.28 20.11 7.31
C LEU A 88 4.17 21.29 8.28
N PHE A 89 3.82 22.48 7.80
CA PHE A 89 3.71 23.69 8.64
C PHE A 89 2.26 24.07 9.01
N ARG A 90 1.26 23.38 8.43
CA ARG A 90 -0.17 23.58 8.68
C ARG A 90 -0.57 23.49 10.14
N ASP A 91 0.18 22.75 10.95
CA ASP A 91 -0.12 22.45 12.36
C ASP A 91 0.63 23.34 13.36
N ARG A 92 0.70 24.65 13.05
CA ARG A 92 1.08 25.78 13.95
C ARG A 92 2.49 26.36 13.79
N PHE A 93 3.21 26.06 12.70
CA PHE A 93 4.46 26.75 12.36
C PHE A 93 4.26 27.95 11.43
N GLU A 94 3.06 28.18 10.91
CA GLU A 94 2.65 29.43 10.25
C GLU A 94 2.46 30.60 11.24
N GLY A 95 3.26 30.63 12.31
CA GLY A 95 3.18 31.64 13.35
C GLY A 95 3.13 33.03 12.73
N GLN A 96 2.10 33.80 13.09
CA GLN A 96 1.94 35.20 12.71
C GLN A 96 3.30 35.87 12.70
N ASN A 97 3.71 36.39 11.54
CA ASN A 97 4.96 37.13 11.43
C ASN A 97 4.96 38.21 12.53
N PRO A 98 5.83 38.12 13.55
CA PRO A 98 5.81 39.04 14.69
C PRO A 98 6.25 40.46 14.27
N PHE A 99 6.63 40.63 13.00
CA PHE A 99 6.95 41.91 12.36
C PHE A 99 5.88 42.40 11.38
N SER A 100 4.76 41.69 11.23
CA SER A 100 3.60 42.25 10.54
C SER A 100 3.08 43.42 11.36
N ALA A 101 3.18 44.62 10.79
CA ALA A 101 2.71 45.85 11.42
C ALA A 101 1.27 45.66 11.92
N PRO A 102 0.91 46.19 13.11
CA PRO A 102 -0.46 46.12 13.58
C PRO A 102 -1.40 46.75 12.55
N ASP A 103 -2.50 46.05 12.27
CA ASP A 103 -3.60 46.54 11.45
C ASP A 103 -4.07 47.91 11.98
N GLN A 104 -3.79 48.98 11.22
CA GLN A 104 -4.16 50.35 11.59
C GLN A 104 -5.67 50.63 11.41
N SER A 105 -6.49 49.64 11.04
CA SER A 105 -7.93 49.85 10.82
C SER A 105 -8.74 50.16 12.10
N THR A 106 -8.14 50.05 13.29
CA THR A 106 -8.84 50.28 14.57
C THR A 106 -8.41 51.55 15.32
N ALA A 107 -7.61 52.42 14.68
CA ALA A 107 -7.28 53.72 15.26
C ALA A 107 -8.45 54.72 15.11
N THR A 108 -9.26 54.80 16.16
CA THR A 108 -9.97 55.98 16.66
C THR A 108 -11.13 56.55 15.84
N ALA A 109 -12.29 55.92 16.01
CA ALA A 109 -13.51 56.68 16.31
C ALA A 109 -13.49 57.01 17.81
N SER A 110 -13.16 58.25 18.18
CA SER A 110 -13.53 58.94 19.43
C SER A 110 -12.64 60.17 19.64
N ASP A 111 -13.03 61.31 19.09
CA ASP A 111 -13.09 62.51 19.91
C ASP A 111 -14.09 63.52 19.32
N SER A 112 -15.12 63.78 20.13
CA SER A 112 -16.00 64.95 20.26
C SER A 112 -16.20 65.91 19.08
#